data_AF-X0XP56-F1
#
_entry.id   AF-X0XP56-F1
#
_cell.length_a   1.000
_cell.length_b   1.000
_cell.length_c   1.000
_cell.angle_alpha   90.00
_cell.angle_beta   90.00
_cell.angle_gamma   90.00
#
_symmetry.space_group_name_H-M   'P 1'
#
loop_
_entity.id
_entity.type
_entity.pdbx_description
1 polymer ?
#
loop_
_entity_poly.entity_id
_entity_poly.type
_entity_poly.pdbx_seq_one_letter_code
_entity_poly.pdbx_strand_id
1 'polypeptide(L)'
;GADWFQWNDEPPSGRGDGEDVNFGIVDIHDEPYEHMVEAIRETTPQLNYLHAKSFRDKGEDIWQEGMAERPVFGMPYLDGPVVVDGELCEWPAEAKLADLQYFETVGIERAEELTMPKVYLGWRDEGVYLGLEVFDKDVDGYILNEESMKHMWRSRSFDCVEFWLSTRPVEGDRKLYDQYCHDFMLIPEDDGTVMQWHHGGDMLEENLIPHPDIKRAIKGVSNGYIVEMFIPAKALNGFEPEG
;
A
#
# COMPACT_ATOMS: atom_id res chain seq x y z
N GLY A 1 16.13 13.30 18.56
CA GLY A 1 15.56 14.53 18.00
C GLY A 1 14.90 14.19 16.69
N ALA A 2 14.08 15.08 16.17
CA ALA A 2 13.54 15.01 14.82
C ALA A 2 13.79 16.38 14.18
N ASP A 3 14.22 16.37 12.92
CA ASP A 3 14.50 17.59 12.16
C ASP A 3 13.56 17.62 10.95
N TRP A 4 13.05 18.81 10.65
CA TRP A 4 12.27 19.04 9.44
C TRP A 4 13.21 19.30 8.28
N PHE A 5 13.07 18.52 7.21
CA PHE A 5 13.68 18.81 5.93
C PHE A 5 12.56 19.33 5.02
N GLN A 6 12.54 20.61 4.63
CA GLN A 6 13.60 21.63 4.69
C GLN A 6 13.07 23.05 4.95
N TRP A 7 13.95 24.06 4.90
CA TRP A 7 13.57 25.45 5.19
C TRP A 7 12.53 26.00 4.21
N ASN A 8 12.77 25.89 2.90
CA ASN A 8 11.93 26.44 1.83
C ASN A 8 11.41 25.34 0.90
N ASP A 9 10.32 25.61 0.19
CA ASP A 9 9.83 24.74 -0.88
C ASP A 9 10.90 24.48 -1.96
N GLU A 10 10.75 23.36 -2.67
CA GLU A 10 11.56 23.09 -3.86
C GLU A 10 11.17 24.03 -5.02
N PRO A 11 12.08 24.29 -5.99
CA PRO A 11 11.77 25.10 -7.15
C PRO A 11 10.64 24.50 -7.99
N PRO A 12 9.71 25.30 -8.56
CA PRO A 12 8.61 24.83 -9.42
C PRO A 12 9.04 24.17 -10.74
N SER A 13 10.34 24.11 -11.00
CA SER A 13 10.93 23.43 -12.16
C SER A 13 11.68 22.16 -11.75
N GLY A 14 11.53 21.74 -10.50
CA GLY A 14 12.24 20.63 -9.91
C GLY A 14 13.68 20.97 -9.51
N ARG A 15 14.18 20.26 -8.50
CA ARG A 15 15.60 20.23 -8.13
C ARG A 15 16.39 19.36 -9.13
N GLY A 16 17.68 19.11 -8.86
CA GLY A 16 18.56 18.33 -9.75
C GLY A 16 18.12 16.88 -10.02
N ASP A 17 17.26 16.34 -9.16
CA ASP A 17 16.59 15.04 -9.23
C ASP A 17 15.09 15.15 -9.58
N GLY A 18 14.62 16.34 -9.95
CA GLY A 18 13.24 16.59 -10.37
C GLY A 18 12.23 16.72 -9.24
N GLU A 19 12.66 16.79 -7.98
CA GLU A 19 11.77 17.00 -6.83
C GLU A 19 11.17 18.42 -6.84
N ASP A 20 9.85 18.53 -6.80
CA ASP A 20 9.05 19.77 -6.82
C ASP A 20 7.88 19.62 -5.84
N VAL A 21 8.07 20.07 -4.61
CA VAL A 21 7.26 19.74 -3.43
C VAL A 21 7.18 20.95 -2.50
N ASN A 22 6.04 21.08 -1.82
CA ASN A 22 5.66 22.25 -1.03
C ASN A 22 5.73 22.01 0.50
N PHE A 23 6.82 21.39 0.97
CA PHE A 23 7.04 21.10 2.38
C PHE A 23 8.05 22.05 3.05
N GLY A 24 8.24 23.25 2.54
CA GLY A 24 9.00 24.28 3.23
C GLY A 24 8.32 24.74 4.52
N ILE A 25 9.11 25.29 5.44
CA ILE A 25 8.58 26.16 6.51
C ILE A 25 8.12 27.49 5.90
N VAL A 26 8.79 27.92 4.84
CA VAL A 26 8.46 29.05 3.97
C VAL A 26 8.27 28.60 2.53
N ASP A 27 7.53 29.37 1.74
CA ASP A 27 7.39 29.15 0.30
C ASP A 27 8.64 29.60 -0.49
N ILE A 28 8.57 29.51 -1.83
CA ILE A 28 9.65 29.94 -2.74
C ILE A 28 9.95 31.45 -2.72
N HIS A 29 9.11 32.24 -2.05
CA HIS A 29 9.25 33.69 -1.86
C HIS A 29 9.70 34.07 -0.46
N ASP A 30 10.06 33.09 0.39
CA ASP A 30 10.41 33.26 1.82
C ASP A 30 9.22 33.73 2.68
N GLU A 31 7.98 33.47 2.21
CA GLU A 31 6.77 33.75 2.98
C GLU A 31 6.39 32.54 3.84
N PRO A 32 6.13 32.72 5.15
CA PRO A 32 5.86 31.60 6.04
C PRO A 32 4.48 30.98 5.83
N TYR A 33 4.42 29.65 5.88
CA TYR A 33 3.15 28.94 6.02
C TYR A 33 2.64 29.08 7.46
N GLU A 34 1.67 29.98 7.68
CA GLU A 34 1.22 30.38 9.03
C GLU A 34 0.88 29.19 9.94
N HIS A 35 0.12 28.22 9.42
CA HIS A 35 -0.25 27.00 10.16
C HIS A 35 0.96 26.14 10.53
N MET A 36 1.96 26.04 9.65
CA MET A 36 3.19 25.29 9.91
C MET A 36 4.02 25.99 11.01
N VAL A 37 4.17 27.31 10.90
CA VAL A 37 4.89 28.11 11.91
C VAL A 37 4.19 28.05 13.27
N GLU A 38 2.86 28.11 13.30
CA GLU A 38 2.07 27.96 14.52
C GLU A 38 2.29 26.58 15.15
N ALA A 39 2.16 25.50 14.37
CA ALA A 39 2.40 24.13 14.84
C ALA A 39 3.83 23.95 15.39
N ILE A 40 4.85 24.50 14.73
CA ILE A 40 6.23 24.49 15.23
C ILE A 40 6.33 25.24 16.56
N ARG A 41 5.72 26.43 16.68
CA ARG A 41 5.74 27.24 17.92
C ARG A 41 5.06 26.53 19.08
N GLU A 42 3.96 25.84 18.83
CA GLU A 42 3.23 25.07 19.84
C GLU A 42 3.98 23.81 20.27
N THR A 43 4.64 23.14 19.33
CA THR A 43 5.29 21.84 19.56
C THR A 43 6.69 21.99 20.17
N THR A 44 7.48 22.97 19.73
CA THR A 44 8.90 23.14 20.10
C THR A 44 9.13 23.16 21.63
N PRO A 45 8.35 23.89 22.44
CA PRO A 45 8.54 23.91 23.90
C PRO A 45 8.31 22.56 24.58
N GLN A 46 7.57 21.65 23.94
CA GLN A 46 7.21 20.34 24.48
C GLN A 46 8.28 19.28 24.19
N LEU A 47 9.11 19.48 23.16
CA LEU A 47 10.02 18.45 22.64
C LEU A 47 10.98 17.88 23.69
N ASN A 48 11.62 18.74 24.49
CA ASN A 48 12.55 18.27 25.52
C ASN A 48 11.85 17.45 26.61
N TYR A 49 10.62 17.84 26.97
CA TYR A 49 9.82 17.12 27.95
C TYR A 49 9.35 15.76 27.41
N LEU A 50 8.86 15.73 26.16
CA LEU A 50 8.47 14.50 25.47
C LEU A 50 9.67 13.55 25.32
N HIS A 51 10.82 14.06 24.87
CA HIS A 51 12.04 13.28 24.74
C HIS A 51 12.54 12.70 26.07
N ALA A 52 12.51 13.51 27.14
CA ALA A 52 12.87 13.02 28.48
C ALA A 52 11.91 11.94 29.01
N LYS A 53 10.69 11.85 28.48
CA LYS A 53 9.71 10.81 28.83
C LYS A 53 9.77 9.60 27.93
N SER A 54 10.26 9.73 26.70
CA SER A 54 10.23 8.67 25.69
C SER A 54 11.00 7.40 26.11
N PHE A 55 12.01 7.49 26.99
CA PHE A 55 12.72 6.30 27.47
C PHE A 55 11.90 5.42 28.42
N ARG A 56 10.82 5.97 29.01
CA ARG A 56 9.85 5.27 29.85
C ARG A 56 8.55 4.99 29.13
N ASP A 57 8.43 5.53 27.94
CA ASP A 57 7.31 5.29 27.06
C ASP A 57 7.40 3.84 26.59
N LYS A 58 6.29 3.12 26.74
CA LYS A 58 6.20 1.73 26.30
C LYS A 58 5.86 1.64 24.82
N GLY A 59 5.60 2.78 24.16
CA GLY A 59 5.20 2.84 22.76
C GLY A 59 3.81 2.25 22.53
N GLU A 60 2.98 2.19 23.57
CA GLU A 60 1.60 1.67 23.49
C GLU A 60 0.70 2.60 22.65
N ASP A 61 1.10 3.87 22.46
CA ASP A 61 0.36 4.93 21.77
C ASP A 61 0.98 5.37 20.42
N ILE A 62 2.23 4.98 20.11
CA ILE A 62 2.95 5.60 18.97
C ILE A 62 2.65 4.92 17.63
N TRP A 63 2.32 3.64 17.58
CA TRP A 63 1.84 2.99 16.35
C TRP A 63 0.95 1.80 16.70
N GLN A 64 -0.35 2.10 16.79
CA GLN A 64 -1.50 1.21 16.93
C GLN A 64 -1.42 0.15 18.05
N GLU A 65 -2.43 0.17 18.94
CA GLU A 65 -2.93 -1.08 19.50
C GLU A 65 -3.25 -1.99 18.31
N GLY A 66 -2.45 -3.05 18.11
CA GLY A 66 -2.77 -4.06 17.11
C GLY A 66 -4.22 -4.50 17.35
N MET A 67 -5.02 -4.61 16.27
CA MET A 67 -6.44 -4.93 16.39
C MET A 67 -6.65 -6.06 17.39
N ALA A 68 -7.42 -5.78 18.45
CA ALA A 68 -7.68 -6.75 19.52
C ALA A 68 -8.24 -8.08 18.96
N GLU A 69 -9.01 -7.97 17.87
CA GLU A 69 -9.44 -9.09 17.03
C GLU A 69 -9.04 -8.79 15.58
N ARG A 70 -8.14 -9.60 15.01
CA ARG A 70 -7.81 -9.52 13.58
C ARG A 70 -8.94 -10.17 12.78
N PRO A 71 -9.45 -9.53 11.70
CA PRO A 71 -10.47 -10.13 10.86
C PRO A 71 -9.96 -11.47 10.29
N VAL A 72 -10.80 -12.50 10.38
CA VAL A 72 -10.52 -13.82 9.82
C VAL A 72 -11.44 -14.04 8.64
N PHE A 73 -10.86 -14.38 7.49
CA PHE A 73 -11.59 -14.71 6.28
C PHE A 73 -11.14 -16.07 5.75
N GLY A 74 -12.09 -16.99 5.60
CA GLY A 74 -11.85 -18.28 4.97
C GLY A 74 -11.89 -18.13 3.46
N MET A 75 -10.73 -17.97 2.83
CA MET A 75 -10.62 -17.84 1.38
C MET A 75 -11.16 -19.12 0.69
N PRO A 76 -12.25 -19.03 -0.09
CA PRO A 76 -12.91 -20.20 -0.65
C PRO A 76 -12.07 -20.82 -1.78
N TYR A 77 -12.18 -22.14 -1.90
CA TYR A 77 -11.83 -22.84 -3.14
C TYR A 77 -12.93 -22.54 -4.17
N LEU A 78 -12.55 -21.98 -5.32
CA LEU A 78 -13.52 -21.57 -6.34
C LEU A 78 -13.96 -22.77 -7.18
N ASP A 79 -15.24 -22.84 -7.57
CA ASP A 79 -15.78 -23.91 -8.42
C ASP A 79 -15.14 -23.95 -9.83
N GLY A 80 -14.77 -22.77 -10.36
CA GLY A 80 -14.09 -22.58 -11.63
C GLY A 80 -13.09 -21.42 -11.59
N PRO A 81 -12.23 -21.29 -12.61
CA PRO A 81 -11.32 -20.16 -12.72
C PRO A 81 -12.11 -18.86 -12.95
N VAL A 82 -11.63 -17.76 -12.38
CA VAL A 82 -12.08 -16.40 -12.69
C VAL A 82 -11.37 -15.92 -13.97
N VAL A 83 -12.13 -15.32 -14.87
CA VAL A 83 -11.66 -14.61 -16.05
C VAL A 83 -11.13 -13.25 -15.60
N VAL A 84 -9.82 -13.04 -15.73
CA VAL A 84 -9.18 -11.77 -15.40
C VAL A 84 -9.46 -10.76 -16.53
N ASP A 85 -10.55 -10.01 -16.43
CA ASP A 85 -11.00 -9.05 -17.45
C ASP A 85 -11.41 -7.66 -16.91
N GLY A 86 -11.33 -7.47 -15.59
CA GLY A 86 -11.65 -6.22 -14.92
C GLY A 86 -13.14 -6.10 -14.59
N GLU A 87 -13.85 -7.21 -14.44
CA GLU A 87 -15.27 -7.27 -14.06
C GLU A 87 -15.50 -8.15 -12.83
N LEU A 88 -16.16 -7.63 -11.80
CA LEU A 88 -16.38 -8.41 -10.56
C LEU A 88 -17.69 -9.23 -10.57
N CYS A 89 -18.42 -9.25 -11.69
CA CYS A 89 -19.79 -9.78 -11.72
C CYS A 89 -19.86 -11.32 -11.65
N GLU A 90 -18.79 -12.02 -12.02
CA GLU A 90 -18.72 -13.48 -11.98
C GLU A 90 -18.22 -14.04 -10.64
N TRP A 91 -17.75 -13.18 -9.74
CA TRP A 91 -17.26 -13.62 -8.44
C TRP A 91 -18.39 -14.13 -7.54
N PRO A 92 -18.21 -15.29 -6.89
CA PRO A 92 -19.22 -15.83 -5.98
C PRO A 92 -19.29 -14.99 -4.70
N ALA A 93 -20.45 -15.00 -4.04
CA ALA A 93 -20.70 -14.14 -2.89
C ALA A 93 -19.77 -14.46 -1.70
N GLU A 94 -19.44 -15.75 -1.52
CA GLU A 94 -18.52 -16.27 -0.52
C GLU A 94 -17.07 -15.82 -0.71
N ALA A 95 -16.68 -15.42 -1.92
CA ALA A 95 -15.34 -14.88 -2.18
C ALA A 95 -15.23 -13.41 -1.75
N LYS A 96 -16.36 -12.73 -1.49
CA LYS A 96 -16.35 -11.34 -1.07
C LYS A 96 -15.93 -11.20 0.40
N LEU A 97 -14.87 -10.46 0.63
CA LEU A 97 -14.42 -10.09 1.97
C LEU A 97 -15.45 -9.17 2.64
N ALA A 98 -15.84 -9.52 3.87
CA ALA A 98 -16.73 -8.73 4.72
C ALA A 98 -15.92 -8.02 5.82
N ASP A 99 -16.56 -7.02 6.46
CA ASP A 99 -16.03 -6.38 7.68
C ASP A 99 -14.63 -5.77 7.54
N LEU A 100 -14.32 -5.24 6.36
CA LEU A 100 -13.15 -4.38 6.16
C LEU A 100 -13.20 -3.20 7.12
N GLN A 101 -12.04 -2.83 7.66
CA GLN A 101 -11.89 -1.73 8.61
C GLN A 101 -10.85 -0.74 8.10
N TYR A 102 -11.11 0.54 8.32
CA TYR A 102 -10.11 1.58 8.10
C TYR A 102 -9.18 1.57 9.29
N PHE A 103 -7.90 1.69 9.00
CA PHE A 103 -6.93 2.09 9.99
C PHE A 103 -6.92 3.62 10.06
N GLU A 104 -6.88 4.18 11.26
CA GLU A 104 -6.55 5.60 11.41
C GLU A 104 -5.14 5.82 10.88
N THR A 105 -5.04 6.48 9.74
CA THR A 105 -3.79 6.89 9.10
C THR A 105 -3.78 8.41 8.97
N VAL A 106 -2.59 9.00 8.98
CA VAL A 106 -2.44 10.44 8.72
C VAL A 106 -2.97 10.73 7.32
N GLY A 107 -3.85 11.73 7.19
CA GLY A 107 -4.48 12.10 5.92
C GLY A 107 -5.91 11.59 5.78
N ILE A 108 -6.37 10.65 6.62
CA ILE A 108 -7.75 10.16 6.59
C ILE A 108 -8.76 11.29 6.84
N GLU A 109 -8.37 12.32 7.58
CA GLU A 109 -9.18 13.52 7.85
C GLU A 109 -9.44 14.38 6.61
N ARG A 110 -8.68 14.15 5.53
CA ARG A 110 -8.82 14.87 4.24
C ARG A 110 -9.83 14.20 3.32
N ALA A 111 -10.23 12.95 3.60
CA ALA A 111 -11.21 12.25 2.79
C ALA A 111 -12.60 12.87 2.98
N GLU A 112 -13.22 13.34 1.90
CA GLU A 112 -14.61 13.82 1.93
C GLU A 112 -15.60 12.67 2.20
N GLU A 113 -15.29 11.48 1.69
CA GLU A 113 -16.08 10.26 1.83
C GLU A 113 -15.16 9.04 1.88
N LEU A 114 -15.28 8.23 2.93
CA LEU A 114 -14.51 6.99 3.09
C LEU A 114 -15.36 5.79 2.62
N THR A 115 -15.23 5.42 1.34
CA THR A 115 -15.94 4.26 0.78
C THR A 115 -15.04 3.02 0.77
N MET A 116 -15.43 1.99 1.53
CA MET A 116 -14.64 0.77 1.63
C MET A 116 -14.50 0.11 0.26
N PRO A 117 -13.29 -0.35 -0.13
CA PRO A 117 -13.15 -1.10 -1.36
C PRO A 117 -13.97 -2.39 -1.28
N LYS A 118 -14.44 -2.87 -2.42
CA LYS A 118 -14.95 -4.25 -2.50
C LYS A 118 -13.77 -5.14 -2.78
N VAL A 119 -13.55 -6.14 -1.94
CA VAL A 119 -12.43 -7.08 -2.09
C VAL A 119 -12.99 -8.48 -2.24
N TYR A 120 -12.46 -9.22 -3.21
CA TYR A 120 -12.80 -10.60 -3.50
C TYR A 120 -11.53 -11.43 -3.55
N LEU A 121 -11.58 -12.59 -2.92
CA LEU A 121 -10.45 -13.50 -2.74
C LEU A 121 -10.94 -14.92 -2.95
N GLY A 122 -10.22 -15.69 -3.75
CA GLY A 122 -10.48 -17.12 -3.93
C GLY A 122 -9.25 -17.83 -4.47
N TRP A 123 -9.16 -19.12 -4.24
CA TRP A 123 -8.01 -19.90 -4.70
C TRP A 123 -8.45 -21.16 -5.44
N ARG A 124 -7.52 -21.70 -6.21
CA ARG A 124 -7.58 -23.01 -6.84
C ARG A 124 -6.17 -23.62 -6.86
N ASP A 125 -6.03 -24.87 -7.26
CA ASP A 125 -4.73 -25.55 -7.33
C ASP A 125 -3.72 -24.78 -8.21
N GLU A 126 -4.21 -24.06 -9.23
CA GLU A 126 -3.39 -23.25 -10.11
C GLU A 126 -2.88 -21.94 -9.50
N GLY A 127 -3.46 -21.46 -8.40
CA GLY A 127 -3.05 -20.22 -7.73
C GLY A 127 -4.16 -19.45 -7.04
N VAL A 128 -3.89 -18.17 -6.82
CA VAL A 128 -4.73 -17.22 -6.08
C VAL A 128 -5.34 -16.19 -7.03
N TYR A 129 -6.63 -15.94 -6.85
CA TYR A 129 -7.38 -14.88 -7.50
C TYR A 129 -7.68 -13.75 -6.51
N LEU A 130 -7.56 -12.52 -6.99
CA LEU A 130 -7.88 -11.30 -6.27
C LEU A 130 -8.72 -10.39 -7.18
N GLY A 131 -9.83 -9.88 -6.68
CA GLY A 131 -10.67 -8.88 -7.36
C GLY A 131 -10.92 -7.69 -6.45
N LEU A 132 -10.74 -6.47 -6.92
CA LEU A 132 -10.99 -5.26 -6.15
C LEU A 132 -11.80 -4.24 -6.94
N GLU A 133 -12.69 -3.53 -6.25
CA GLU A 133 -13.21 -2.24 -6.70
C GLU A 133 -12.71 -1.19 -5.71
N VAL A 134 -11.82 -0.32 -6.17
CA VAL A 134 -11.23 0.76 -5.40
C VAL A 134 -12.00 2.04 -5.71
N PHE A 135 -12.33 2.79 -4.67
CA PHE A 135 -13.09 4.04 -4.79
C PHE A 135 -12.17 5.24 -4.64
N ASP A 136 -11.85 5.89 -5.76
CA ASP A 136 -11.11 7.14 -5.80
C ASP A 136 -11.60 8.01 -6.97
N LYS A 137 -11.80 9.30 -6.73
CA LYS A 137 -12.23 10.24 -7.77
C LYS A 137 -11.05 10.85 -8.53
N ASP A 138 -9.83 10.72 -8.01
CA ASP A 138 -8.62 11.34 -8.54
C ASP A 138 -7.49 10.32 -8.58
N VAL A 139 -7.64 9.32 -9.46
CA VAL A 139 -6.66 8.23 -9.61
C VAL A 139 -5.38 8.76 -10.28
N ASP A 140 -4.25 8.72 -9.57
CA ASP A 140 -2.92 9.09 -10.04
C ASP A 140 -1.93 7.93 -9.85
N GLY A 141 -1.55 7.27 -10.96
CA GLY A 141 -0.65 6.13 -10.97
C GLY A 141 0.83 6.52 -11.15
N TYR A 142 1.74 5.77 -10.52
CA TYR A 142 3.17 5.99 -10.72
C TYR A 142 3.65 5.53 -12.11
N ILE A 143 4.05 6.48 -12.95
CA ILE A 143 4.56 6.20 -14.31
C ILE A 143 5.88 5.42 -14.24
N LEU A 144 5.94 4.30 -14.95
CA LEU A 144 7.12 3.44 -15.03
C LEU A 144 7.92 3.66 -16.32
N ASN A 145 9.17 4.09 -16.17
CA ASN A 145 10.15 4.33 -17.22
C ASN A 145 11.59 4.23 -16.67
N GLU A 146 12.61 4.30 -17.52
CA GLU A 146 14.02 4.16 -17.10
C GLU A 146 14.47 5.13 -15.99
N GLU A 147 13.84 6.30 -15.90
CA GLU A 147 14.17 7.33 -14.90
C GLU A 147 13.45 7.09 -13.57
N SER A 148 12.13 6.91 -13.61
CA SER A 148 11.30 6.60 -12.43
C SER A 148 11.71 5.29 -11.76
N MET A 149 12.18 4.29 -12.52
CA MET A 149 12.71 3.03 -11.94
C MET A 149 13.85 3.27 -10.93
N LYS A 150 14.61 4.37 -11.03
CA LYS A 150 15.67 4.72 -10.07
C LYS A 150 15.12 5.22 -8.74
N HIS A 151 13.87 5.67 -8.73
CA HIS A 151 13.16 6.22 -7.58
C HIS A 151 11.90 5.41 -7.25
N MET A 152 11.91 4.11 -7.55
CA MET A 152 10.74 3.22 -7.44
C MET A 152 10.08 3.22 -6.07
N TRP A 153 10.82 3.54 -5.00
CA TRP A 153 10.26 3.71 -3.66
C TRP A 153 9.14 4.77 -3.59
N ARG A 154 9.12 5.72 -4.54
CA ARG A 154 8.07 6.75 -4.68
C ARG A 154 6.74 6.20 -5.17
N SER A 155 6.68 4.97 -5.69
CA SER A 155 5.41 4.39 -6.18
C SER A 155 4.34 4.32 -5.09
N ARG A 156 4.74 4.23 -3.81
CA ARG A 156 3.84 4.26 -2.64
C ARG A 156 3.26 5.63 -2.31
N SER A 157 3.70 6.68 -2.99
CA SER A 157 3.15 8.03 -2.87
C SER A 157 2.05 8.31 -3.87
N PHE A 158 1.74 7.34 -4.74
CA PHE A 158 0.71 7.37 -5.78
C PHE A 158 -0.36 6.33 -5.47
N ASP A 159 -1.45 6.34 -6.21
CA ASP A 159 -2.45 5.29 -6.09
C ASP A 159 -1.84 3.93 -6.36
N CYS A 160 -2.10 2.99 -5.44
CA CYS A 160 -1.68 1.62 -5.58
C CYS A 160 -2.53 0.70 -4.69
N VAL A 161 -2.48 -0.58 -5.01
CA VAL A 161 -3.00 -1.65 -4.17
C VAL A 161 -1.82 -2.53 -3.78
N GLU A 162 -1.55 -2.68 -2.49
CA GLU A 162 -0.58 -3.65 -1.98
C GLU A 162 -1.29 -4.88 -1.41
N PHE A 163 -0.74 -6.06 -1.69
CA PHE A 163 -1.25 -7.36 -1.25
C PHE A 163 -0.12 -8.22 -0.70
N TRP A 164 -0.21 -8.55 0.58
CA TRP A 164 0.73 -9.43 1.26
C TRP A 164 0.12 -10.80 1.46
N LEU A 165 0.89 -11.83 1.12
CA LEU A 165 0.48 -13.22 1.27
C LEU A 165 1.61 -14.02 1.91
N SER A 166 1.28 -14.85 2.90
CA SER A 166 2.13 -15.95 3.29
C SER A 166 1.48 -17.27 2.90
N THR A 167 2.24 -18.17 2.28
CA THR A 167 1.78 -19.53 1.95
C THR A 167 1.85 -20.49 3.14
N ARG A 168 2.19 -19.98 4.33
CA ARG A 168 2.22 -20.69 5.60
C ARG A 168 1.55 -19.88 6.70
N PRO A 169 1.01 -20.54 7.74
CA PRO A 169 0.54 -19.84 8.93
C PRO A 169 1.63 -18.96 9.53
N VAL A 170 1.29 -17.71 9.82
CA VAL A 170 2.19 -16.71 10.41
C VAL A 170 1.87 -16.58 11.90
N GLU A 171 2.88 -16.68 12.74
CA GLU A 171 2.76 -16.39 14.18
C GLU A 171 2.42 -14.92 14.39
N GLY A 172 1.53 -14.62 15.35
CA GLY A 172 0.95 -13.29 15.52
C GLY A 172 1.96 -12.18 15.83
N ASP A 173 3.14 -12.52 16.34
CA ASP A 173 4.24 -11.64 16.73
C ASP A 173 5.43 -11.65 15.75
N ARG A 174 5.31 -12.34 14.61
CA ARG A 174 6.35 -12.34 13.56
C ARG A 174 6.59 -10.92 13.04
N LYS A 175 7.86 -10.52 12.97
CA LYS A 175 8.30 -9.18 12.52
C LYS A 175 9.08 -9.16 11.21
N LEU A 176 9.46 -10.32 10.69
CA LEU A 176 10.33 -10.47 9.53
C LEU A 176 9.68 -11.39 8.49
N TYR A 177 10.02 -11.15 7.23
CA TYR A 177 9.66 -12.02 6.12
C TYR A 177 10.42 -13.34 6.22
N ASP A 178 9.79 -14.42 5.77
CA ASP A 178 10.45 -15.69 5.49
C ASP A 178 10.21 -16.09 4.03
N GLN A 179 10.77 -17.24 3.65
CA GLN A 179 10.69 -17.79 2.29
C GLN A 179 9.26 -18.03 1.78
N TYR A 180 8.25 -17.96 2.65
CA TYR A 180 6.85 -18.17 2.32
C TYR A 180 6.07 -16.85 2.23
N CYS A 181 6.70 -15.70 2.53
CA CYS A 181 6.10 -14.38 2.46
C CYS A 181 6.28 -13.76 1.06
N HIS A 182 5.24 -13.06 0.62
CA HIS A 182 5.16 -12.38 -0.67
C HIS A 182 4.53 -11.00 -0.48
N ASP A 183 5.07 -9.99 -1.14
CA ASP A 183 4.57 -8.61 -1.16
C ASP A 183 4.37 -8.19 -2.62
N PHE A 184 3.12 -8.07 -3.02
CA PHE A 184 2.72 -7.64 -4.35
C PHE A 184 2.18 -6.22 -4.32
N MET A 185 2.45 -5.45 -5.36
CA MET A 185 1.86 -4.13 -5.55
C MET A 185 1.32 -4.02 -6.96
N LEU A 186 0.12 -3.46 -7.10
CA LEU A 186 -0.44 -3.02 -8.36
C LEU A 186 -0.45 -1.49 -8.41
N ILE A 187 0.08 -0.93 -9.49
CA ILE A 187 -0.02 0.49 -9.83
C ILE A 187 -1.09 0.63 -10.93
N PRO A 188 -2.11 1.48 -10.75
CA PRO A 188 -3.22 1.68 -11.69
C PRO A 188 -2.85 2.64 -12.83
N GLU A 189 -1.63 2.51 -13.38
CA GLU A 189 -1.14 3.27 -14.53
C GLU A 189 -1.17 2.41 -15.81
N ASP A 190 -1.52 3.00 -16.95
CA ASP A 190 -1.70 2.32 -18.24
C ASP A 190 -2.62 1.08 -18.18
N ASP A 191 -2.08 -0.13 -18.43
CA ASP A 191 -2.80 -1.41 -18.36
C ASP A 191 -2.72 -2.07 -16.97
N GLY A 192 -2.25 -1.31 -15.98
CA GLY A 192 -1.99 -1.74 -14.61
C GLY A 192 -0.69 -2.52 -14.54
N THR A 193 0.29 -2.09 -13.74
CA THR A 193 1.52 -2.87 -13.53
C THR A 193 1.47 -3.59 -12.20
N VAL A 194 1.69 -4.90 -12.21
CA VAL A 194 1.90 -5.68 -10.99
C VAL A 194 3.39 -5.94 -10.79
N MET A 195 3.87 -5.70 -9.59
CA MET A 195 5.22 -6.01 -9.15
C MET A 195 5.23 -6.89 -7.90
N GLN A 196 6.39 -7.48 -7.61
CA GLN A 196 6.66 -8.12 -6.33
C GLN A 196 7.94 -7.53 -5.71
N TRP A 197 7.84 -7.07 -4.48
CA TRP A 197 8.95 -6.51 -3.72
C TRP A 197 9.81 -7.61 -3.12
N HIS A 198 11.13 -7.46 -3.22
CA HIS A 198 12.10 -8.27 -2.51
C HIS A 198 12.30 -7.71 -1.09
N HIS A 199 12.21 -8.61 -0.12
CA HIS A 199 12.46 -8.37 1.29
C HIS A 199 13.50 -9.34 1.82
N GLY A 200 14.23 -8.91 2.86
CA GLY A 200 15.17 -9.80 3.54
C GLY A 200 14.47 -11.03 4.12
N GLY A 201 14.83 -12.22 3.63
CA GLY A 201 14.31 -13.51 4.10
C GLY A 201 13.32 -14.18 3.16
N ASP A 202 12.81 -13.47 2.14
CA ASP A 202 11.98 -14.08 1.10
C ASP A 202 12.81 -14.91 0.09
N MET A 203 12.15 -15.39 -0.98
CA MET A 203 12.78 -16.21 -2.02
C MET A 203 13.30 -15.41 -3.23
N LEU A 204 13.10 -14.08 -3.25
CA LEU A 204 13.55 -13.25 -4.36
C LEU A 204 15.02 -12.86 -4.18
N GLU A 205 15.74 -12.71 -5.29
CA GLU A 205 17.07 -12.08 -5.29
C GLU A 205 16.97 -10.57 -5.51
N GLU A 206 15.92 -10.12 -6.22
CA GLU A 206 15.63 -8.73 -6.55
C GLU A 206 14.13 -8.54 -6.80
N ASN A 207 13.68 -7.28 -6.85
CA ASN A 207 12.29 -6.95 -7.17
C ASN A 207 11.92 -7.44 -8.58
N LEU A 208 10.68 -7.90 -8.74
CA LEU A 208 10.13 -8.27 -10.04
C LEU A 208 9.20 -7.14 -10.54
N ILE A 209 9.68 -6.32 -11.48
CA ILE A 209 8.96 -5.15 -12.00
C ILE A 209 9.05 -5.12 -13.54
N PRO A 210 7.98 -5.44 -14.26
CA PRO A 210 6.75 -6.08 -13.79
C PRO A 210 7.01 -7.54 -13.36
N HIS A 211 6.11 -8.11 -12.58
CA HIS A 211 6.13 -9.53 -12.26
C HIS A 211 5.81 -10.36 -13.51
N PRO A 212 6.66 -11.32 -13.92
CA PRO A 212 6.57 -11.94 -15.25
C PRO A 212 5.38 -12.88 -15.43
N ASP A 213 4.85 -13.42 -14.32
CA ASP A 213 3.88 -14.51 -14.35
C ASP A 213 2.46 -14.11 -13.92
N ILE A 214 2.27 -12.89 -13.41
CA ILE A 214 0.96 -12.46 -12.91
C ILE A 214 0.11 -11.98 -14.08
N LYS A 215 -1.12 -12.50 -14.15
CA LYS A 215 -2.14 -11.94 -15.03
C LYS A 215 -2.89 -10.87 -14.26
N ARG A 216 -3.15 -9.74 -14.92
CA ARG A 216 -3.98 -8.68 -14.38
C ARG A 216 -4.87 -8.07 -15.44
N ALA A 217 -5.96 -7.46 -14.99
CA ALA A 217 -6.79 -6.56 -15.75
C ALA A 217 -7.16 -5.38 -14.86
N ILE A 218 -7.16 -4.19 -15.43
CA ILE A 218 -7.64 -2.96 -14.79
C ILE A 218 -8.70 -2.31 -15.66
N LYS A 219 -9.72 -1.76 -15.00
CA LYS A 219 -10.80 -1.04 -15.67
C LYS A 219 -11.17 0.20 -14.87
N GLY A 220 -10.97 1.37 -15.47
CA GLY A 220 -11.48 2.62 -14.93
C GLY A 220 -13.02 2.62 -14.88
N VAL A 221 -13.58 3.08 -13.77
CA VAL A 221 -15.01 3.30 -13.56
C VAL A 221 -15.24 4.72 -13.06
N SER A 222 -16.49 5.18 -12.99
CA SER A 222 -16.77 6.60 -12.72
C SER A 222 -16.27 7.10 -11.36
N ASN A 223 -16.07 6.20 -10.40
CA ASN A 223 -15.70 6.52 -9.01
C ASN A 223 -14.43 5.77 -8.58
N GLY A 224 -13.54 5.42 -9.52
CA GLY A 224 -12.29 4.72 -9.23
C GLY A 224 -11.95 3.68 -10.28
N TYR A 225 -11.51 2.50 -9.84
CA TYR A 225 -11.05 1.46 -10.75
C TYR A 225 -11.32 0.06 -10.20
N ILE A 226 -11.51 -0.88 -11.13
CA ILE A 226 -11.61 -2.30 -10.84
C ILE A 226 -10.29 -2.96 -11.21
N VAL A 227 -9.83 -3.85 -10.34
CA VAL A 227 -8.64 -4.68 -10.52
C VAL A 227 -9.05 -6.14 -10.45
N GLU A 228 -8.54 -6.95 -11.37
CA GLU A 228 -8.48 -8.39 -11.20
C GLU A 228 -7.05 -8.87 -11.39
N MET A 229 -6.64 -9.83 -10.56
CA MET A 229 -5.32 -10.39 -10.56
C MET A 229 -5.38 -11.91 -10.36
N PHE A 230 -4.58 -12.64 -11.12
CA PHE A 230 -4.30 -14.04 -10.88
C PHE A 230 -2.80 -14.23 -10.65
N ILE A 231 -2.48 -14.71 -9.44
CA ILE A 231 -1.13 -15.03 -9.00
C ILE A 231 -0.99 -16.56 -9.08
N PRO A 232 -0.23 -17.09 -10.06
CA PRO A 232 -0.14 -18.54 -10.23
C PRO A 232 0.64 -19.19 -9.08
N ALA A 233 0.30 -20.43 -8.73
CA ALA A 233 0.96 -21.21 -7.67
C ALA A 233 2.48 -21.27 -7.84
N LYS A 234 2.99 -21.29 -9.09
CA LYS A 234 4.43 -21.27 -9.38
C LYS A 234 5.15 -19.97 -8.95
N ALA A 235 4.42 -18.86 -8.77
CA ALA A 235 4.94 -17.60 -8.25
C ALA A 235 4.87 -17.53 -6.72
N LEU A 236 4.25 -18.53 -6.07
CA LEU A 236 4.01 -18.60 -4.64
C LEU A 236 4.81 -19.76 -4.05
N ASN A 237 5.95 -19.46 -3.43
CA ASN A 237 6.81 -20.50 -2.88
C ASN A 237 6.06 -21.26 -1.78
N GLY A 238 6.02 -22.58 -1.87
CA GLY A 238 5.31 -23.41 -0.89
C GLY A 238 3.78 -23.31 -0.94
N PHE A 239 3.18 -22.92 -2.08
CA PHE A 239 1.73 -22.88 -2.23
C PHE A 239 1.07 -24.26 -2.04
N GLU A 240 0.53 -24.48 -0.84
CA GLU A 240 -0.19 -25.69 -0.43
C GLU A 240 -1.35 -25.27 0.52
N PRO A 241 -2.42 -24.65 0.00
CA PRO A 241 -3.47 -24.03 0.82
C PRO A 241 -4.33 -25.02 1.62
N GLU A 242 -4.33 -26.32 1.26
CA GLU A 242 -4.99 -27.38 2.03
C GLU A 242 -4.09 -27.99 3.14
N GLY A 243 -2.80 -27.62 3.15
CA GLY A 243 -1.74 -28.26 3.95
C GLY A 243 -1.57 -27.75 5.38
#